data_AF-A0A3D0DZ63-F1
#
_entry.id   AF-A0A3D0DZ63-F1
#
_cell.length_a   1.000
_cell.length_b   1.000
_cell.length_c   1.000
_cell.angle_alpha   90.00
_cell.angle_beta   90.00
_cell.angle_gamma   90.00
#
_symmetry.space_group_name_H-M   'P 1'
#
loop_
_entity.id
_entity.type
_entity.pdbx_description
1 polymer ?
#
loop_
_entity_poly.entity_id
_entity_poly.type
_entity_poly.pdbx_seq_one_letter_code
_entity_poly.pdbx_strand_id
1 'polypeptide(L)'
;CIIPSMRGDLVSRPIHEVLTEAENLFKAGVKELLVISQDTSAYGVDVKFRTGFWNGRPIKTHMTQLVEALGVLARQYDAWVRLHYVY
;
A
#
# COMPACT_ATOMS: atom_id res chain seq x y z
N CYS A 1 -9.57 0.39 -21.77
CA CYS A 1 -8.41 -0.38 -21.27
C CYS A 1 -8.77 -1.87 -21.33
N ILE A 2 -7.95 -2.74 -21.92
CA ILE A 2 -8.24 -4.20 -22.05
C ILE A 2 -7.81 -5.01 -20.83
N ILE A 3 -6.98 -4.44 -19.95
CA ILE A 3 -6.27 -5.20 -18.91
C ILE A 3 -7.20 -5.96 -17.94
N PRO A 4 -8.37 -5.43 -17.50
CA PRO A 4 -9.27 -6.21 -16.65
C PRO A 4 -9.72 -7.53 -17.29
N SER A 5 -9.94 -7.56 -18.61
CA SER A 5 -10.29 -8.78 -19.33
C SER A 5 -9.14 -9.80 -19.38
N MET A 6 -7.89 -9.37 -19.20
CA MET A 6 -6.71 -10.24 -19.24
C MET A 6 -6.21 -10.65 -17.85
N ARG A 7 -6.33 -9.77 -16.84
CA ARG A 7 -5.76 -9.97 -15.50
C ARG A 7 -6.81 -10.17 -14.40
N GLY A 8 -8.10 -10.06 -14.73
CA GLY A 8 -9.20 -10.11 -13.78
C GLY A 8 -9.51 -8.76 -13.15
N ASP A 9 -10.44 -8.79 -12.20
CA ASP A 9 -10.92 -7.62 -11.49
C ASP A 9 -9.84 -7.01 -10.58
N LEU A 10 -10.09 -5.78 -10.13
CA LEU A 10 -9.28 -5.15 -9.09
C LEU A 10 -9.37 -5.97 -7.80
N VAL A 11 -8.21 -6.37 -7.27
CA VAL A 11 -8.10 -7.05 -5.98
C VAL A 11 -7.09 -6.32 -5.12
N SER A 12 -7.59 -5.65 -4.08
CA SER A 12 -6.76 -4.94 -3.10
C SER A 12 -6.34 -5.86 -1.96
N ARG A 13 -5.04 -5.88 -1.67
CA ARG A 13 -4.52 -6.51 -0.45
C ARG A 13 -4.97 -5.74 0.80
N PRO A 14 -5.33 -6.41 1.91
CA PRO A 14 -5.63 -5.76 3.17
C PRO A 14 -4.47 -4.87 3.65
N ILE A 15 -4.79 -3.69 4.19
CA ILE A 15 -3.78 -2.70 4.59
C ILE A 15 -2.74 -3.23 5.59
N HIS A 16 -3.15 -4.09 6.51
CA HIS A 16 -2.26 -4.63 7.54
C HIS A 16 -1.17 -5.53 6.95
N GLU A 17 -1.49 -6.34 5.95
CA GLU A 17 -0.52 -7.18 5.25
C GLU A 17 0.51 -6.33 4.51
N VAL A 18 0.07 -5.28 3.82
CA VAL A 18 0.94 -4.37 3.07
C VAL A 18 1.91 -3.64 4.00
N LEU A 19 1.41 -3.12 5.13
CA LEU A 19 2.24 -2.39 6.10
C LEU A 19 3.20 -3.32 6.85
N THR A 20 2.78 -4.55 7.18
CA THR A 20 3.67 -5.55 7.79
C THR A 20 4.79 -5.96 6.82
N GLU A 21 4.49 -6.15 5.54
CA GLU A 21 5.51 -6.43 4.53
C GLU A 21 6.49 -5.27 4.38
N ALA A 22 5.99 -4.03 4.30
CA ALA A 22 6.83 -2.84 4.23
C ALA A 22 7.76 -2.71 5.44
N GLU A 23 7.25 -2.94 6.66
CA GLU A 23 8.05 -2.90 7.87
C GLU A 23 9.14 -3.97 7.87
N ASN A 24 8.82 -5.19 7.42
CA ASN A 24 9.79 -6.26 7.32
C ASN A 24 10.90 -5.95 6.31
N LEU A 25 10.56 -5.34 5.17
CA LEU A 25 11.53 -4.90 4.17
C LEU A 25 12.48 -3.83 4.73
N PHE A 26 11.94 -2.83 5.43
CA PHE A 26 12.77 -1.80 6.07
C PHE A 26 13.65 -2.38 7.19
N LYS A 27 13.14 -3.30 8.01
CA LYS A 27 13.92 -4.03 9.01
C LYS A 27 15.07 -4.83 8.39
N ALA A 28 14.87 -5.34 7.16
CA ALA A 28 15.90 -6.03 6.39
C ALA A 28 16.92 -5.07 5.73
N GLY A 29 16.80 -3.75 5.93
CA GLY A 29 17.74 -2.75 5.43
C GLY A 29 17.39 -2.15 4.07
N VAL A 30 16.20 -2.43 3.51
CA VAL A 30 15.73 -1.77 2.29
C VAL A 30 15.64 -0.26 2.52
N LYS A 31 16.13 0.53 1.56
CA LYS A 31 16.13 2.00 1.64
C LYS A 31 15.16 2.69 0.69
N GLU A 32 14.57 1.95 -0.25
CA GLU A 32 13.53 2.47 -1.13
C GLU A 32 12.46 1.40 -1.37
N LEU A 33 11.21 1.75 -1.07
CA LEU A 33 10.04 0.92 -1.33
C LEU A 33 9.27 1.48 -2.51
N LEU A 34 9.04 0.64 -3.52
CA LEU A 34 8.23 0.99 -4.68
C LEU A 34 6.82 0.44 -4.50
N VAL A 35 5.82 1.32 -4.45
CA VAL A 35 4.40 0.95 -4.44
C VAL A 35 3.90 0.94 -5.88
N ILE A 36 3.44 -0.23 -6.33
CA ILE A 36 3.01 -0.45 -7.71
C ILE A 36 1.67 -1.21 -7.76
N SER A 37 0.84 -0.87 -8.73
CA SER A 37 -0.30 -1.67 -9.20
C SER A 37 -0.62 -1.29 -10.65
N GLN A 38 -1.73 -1.78 -11.23
CA GLN A 38 -2.20 -1.24 -12.52
C GLN A 38 -2.64 0.21 -12.44
N ASP A 39 -3.34 0.53 -11.35
CA ASP A 39 -3.77 1.87 -10.98
C ASP A 39 -3.70 1.97 -9.45
N THR A 40 -2.68 2.65 -8.96
CA THR A 40 -2.40 2.74 -7.52
C THR A 40 -3.39 3.69 -6.84
N SER A 41 -4.03 4.61 -7.58
CA SER A 41 -5.02 5.54 -7.01
C SER A 41 -6.33 4.80 -6.65
N ALA A 42 -6.62 3.68 -7.32
CA ALA A 42 -7.79 2.82 -7.06
C ALA A 42 -7.67 1.90 -5.83
N TYR A 43 -6.55 1.95 -5.07
CA TYR A 43 -6.32 1.03 -3.95
C TYR A 43 -7.45 1.09 -2.91
N GLY A 44 -8.09 -0.07 -2.71
CA GLY A 44 -9.14 -0.28 -1.73
C GLY A 44 -10.57 -0.05 -2.20
N VAL A 45 -10.79 0.40 -3.43
CA VAL A 45 -12.13 0.67 -3.99
C VAL A 45 -12.98 -0.61 -4.02
N ASP A 46 -12.40 -1.72 -4.47
CA ASP A 46 -13.03 -3.05 -4.57
C ASP A 46 -13.49 -3.60 -3.21
N VAL A 47 -12.77 -3.27 -2.13
CA VAL A 47 -13.12 -3.66 -0.76
C VAL A 47 -13.87 -2.57 0.01
N LYS A 48 -14.36 -1.53 -0.67
CA LYS A 48 -15.10 -0.40 -0.08
C LYS A 48 -14.33 0.26 1.09
N PHE A 49 -13.03 0.40 0.92
CA PHE A 49 -12.12 0.97 1.91
C PHE A 49 -12.19 0.31 3.30
N ARG A 50 -12.36 -1.01 3.32
CA ARG A 50 -12.40 -1.82 4.55
C ARG A 50 -11.29 -1.41 5.53
N THR A 51 -11.67 -1.16 6.77
CA THR A 51 -10.73 -0.89 7.87
C THR A 51 -9.98 -2.16 8.26
N GLY A 52 -8.65 -2.08 8.29
CA GLY A 52 -7.77 -3.04 8.95
C GLY A 52 -7.13 -2.43 10.19
N PHE A 53 -6.36 -3.24 10.92
CA PHE A 53 -5.62 -2.78 12.10
C PHE A 53 -4.14 -3.08 11.90
N TRP A 54 -3.29 -2.09 12.15
CA TRP A 54 -1.84 -2.26 12.13
C TRP A 54 -1.25 -1.53 13.34
N ASN A 55 -0.44 -2.23 14.13
CA ASN A 55 0.10 -1.74 15.41
C ASN A 55 -0.97 -1.13 16.34
N GLY A 56 -2.13 -1.80 16.43
CA GLY A 56 -3.26 -1.39 17.28
C GLY A 56 -4.05 -0.18 16.76
N ARG A 57 -3.67 0.41 15.62
CA ARG A 57 -4.34 1.56 15.02
C ARG A 57 -5.28 1.13 13.89
N PRO A 58 -6.53 1.64 13.84
CA PRO A 58 -7.42 1.40 12.72
C PRO A 58 -6.96 2.22 11.51
N ILE A 59 -6.79 1.58 10.36
CA ILE A 59 -6.38 2.20 9.10
C ILE A 59 -7.30 1.69 7.99
N LYS A 60 -7.85 2.59 7.17
CA LYS A 60 -8.64 2.17 6.01
C LYS A 60 -7.72 1.65 4.91
N THR A 61 -8.15 0.60 4.22
CA THR A 61 -7.53 0.17 2.96
C THR A 61 -7.84 1.23 1.91
N HIS A 62 -7.06 2.32 1.89
CA HIS A 62 -7.28 3.49 1.04
C HIS A 62 -5.93 4.11 0.72
N MET A 63 -5.74 4.60 -0.50
CA MET A 63 -4.43 5.10 -0.98
C MET A 63 -3.83 6.16 -0.05
N THR A 64 -4.59 7.19 0.33
CA THR A 64 -4.08 8.27 1.20
C THR A 64 -3.65 7.77 2.59
N GLN A 65 -4.37 6.81 3.14
CA GLN A 65 -4.07 6.21 4.45
C GLN A 65 -2.83 5.31 4.37
N LEU A 66 -2.68 4.58 3.26
CA LEU A 66 -1.49 3.79 2.97
C LEU A 66 -0.25 4.69 2.89
N VAL A 67 -0.28 5.76 2.10
CA VAL A 67 0.90 6.63 1.92
C VAL A 67 1.28 7.39 3.20
N GLU A 68 0.30 7.79 4.00
CA GLU A 68 0.57 8.41 5.30
C GLU A 68 1.26 7.43 6.25
N ALA A 69 0.74 6.21 6.37
CA ALA A 69 1.33 5.17 7.22
C ALA A 69 2.73 4.77 6.73
N LEU A 70 2.90 4.54 5.43
CA LEU A 70 4.20 4.23 4.82
C LEU A 70 5.21 5.37 5.00
N GLY A 71 4.77 6.63 4.87
CA GLY A 71 5.63 7.80 5.06
C GLY A 71 6.12 7.96 6.50
N VAL A 72 5.27 7.69 7.49
CA VAL A 72 5.67 7.65 8.90
C VAL A 72 6.64 6.51 9.16
N LEU A 73 6.35 5.32 8.61
CA LEU A 73 7.19 4.14 8.76
C LEU A 73 8.57 4.36 8.14
N ALA A 74 8.65 4.78 6.89
CA ALA A 74 9.92 4.97 6.17
C ALA A 74 10.86 5.99 6.85
N ARG A 75 10.30 7.05 7.45
CA ARG A 75 11.07 8.01 8.26
C ARG A 75 11.80 7.37 9.45
N GLN A 76 11.24 6.33 10.06
CA GLN A 76 11.89 5.64 11.19
C GLN A 76 13.16 4.89 10.76
N TYR A 77 13.25 4.52 9.48
CA TYR A 77 14.35 3.72 8.93
C TYR A 77 15.27 4.53 8.02
N ASP A 78 15.09 5.85 7.94
CA ASP A 78 15.79 6.74 7.00
C ASP A 78 15.73 6.18 5.57
N ALA A 79 14.51 5.92 5.10
CA ALA A 79 14.19 5.28 3.83
C ALA A 79 13.12 6.07 3.06
N TRP A 80 12.93 5.73 1.79
CA TRP A 80 11.97 6.37 0.88
C TRP A 80 10.86 5.44 0.43
N VAL A 81 9.72 6.03 0.08
CA VAL A 81 8.58 5.35 -0.54
C VAL A 81 8.24 6.11 -1.82
N ARG A 82 8.16 5.38 -2.94
CA ARG A 82 7.84 5.95 -4.25
C ARG A 82 6.61 5.26 -4.82
N LEU A 83 5.60 6.06 -5.15
CA LEU A 83 4.42 5.58 -5.85
C LEU A 83 4.64 5.60 -7.36
N HIS A 84 4.17 4.56 -8.03
CA HIS A 84 4.03 4.53 -9.48
C HIS A 84 2.59 4.31 -9.88
N TYR A 85 2.25 4.69 -11.12
CA TYR A 85 0.94 4.43 -11.73
C TYR A 85 -0.21 5.04 -10.93
N VAL A 86 -0.04 6.28 -10.45
CA VAL A 86 -1.10 7.08 -9.81
C VAL A 86 -1.75 7.93 -10.90
N TYR A 87 -3.01 7.64 -11.20
CA TYR A 87 -3.81 8.32 -12.23
C TYR A 87 -5.04 9.01 -11.64
#